data_AF-A0A950VSM4-F1
#
_entry.id   AF-A0A950VSM4-F1
#
_cell.length_a   1.000
_cell.length_b   1.000
_cell.length_c   1.000
_cell.angle_alpha   90.00
_cell.angle_beta   90.00
_cell.angle_gamma   90.00
#
_symmetry.space_group_name_H-M   'P 1'
#
loop_
_entity.id
_entity.type
_entity.pdbx_description
1 polymer ?
#
loop_
_entity_poly.entity_id
_entity_poly.type
_entity_poly.pdbx_seq_one_letter_code
_entity_poly.pdbx_strand_id
1 'polypeptide(L)'
;MPVVPELVVVDEADRLKTASLEQLRDLLDRRQIGLVLIGMPGLQKRLARYAQLYPRVGFVHHFQPLSGREFQHVVERQWVQLRLDAATDQPIDAAVLNAIARDTGGNFRLMQRLLAQIERVLSINQLSAVTTEVVDAARESLAVAAN
;
A
#
# COMPACT_ATOMS: atom_id res chain seq x y z
N MET A 1 -21.92 -17.92 -22.96
CA MET A 1 -20.64 -17.50 -22.36
C MET A 1 -20.92 -16.95 -20.97
N PRO A 2 -20.08 -17.21 -19.94
CA PRO A 2 -20.28 -16.57 -18.65
C PRO A 2 -20.14 -15.05 -18.82
N VAL A 3 -21.11 -14.31 -18.31
CA VAL A 3 -21.07 -12.84 -18.29
C VAL A 3 -20.00 -12.45 -17.28
N VAL A 4 -18.97 -11.73 -17.71
CA VAL A 4 -18.01 -11.13 -16.78
C VAL A 4 -18.71 -9.93 -16.15
N PRO A 5 -18.98 -9.93 -14.83
CA PRO A 5 -19.64 -8.78 -14.21
C PRO A 5 -18.71 -7.56 -14.30
N GLU A 6 -19.27 -6.40 -14.59
CA GLU A 6 -18.52 -5.14 -14.54
C GLU A 6 -18.13 -4.86 -13.09
N LEU A 7 -16.90 -4.38 -12.84
CA LEU A 7 -16.40 -4.15 -11.49
C LEU A 7 -16.33 -2.65 -11.19
N VAL A 8 -17.00 -2.24 -10.11
CA VAL A 8 -16.88 -0.89 -9.56
C VAL A 8 -16.00 -0.94 -8.31
N VAL A 9 -14.91 -0.18 -8.34
CA VAL A 9 -14.03 0.03 -7.17
C VAL A 9 -14.20 1.45 -6.67
N VAL A 10 -14.54 1.60 -5.39
CA VAL A 10 -14.64 2.90 -4.73
C VAL A 10 -13.56 3.00 -3.68
N ASP A 11 -12.56 3.84 -3.95
CA ASP A 11 -11.56 4.21 -2.96
C ASP A 11 -12.08 5.31 -2.03
N GLU A 12 -11.47 5.45 -0.85
CA GLU A 12 -11.91 6.37 0.21
C GLU A 12 -13.41 6.22 0.57
N ALA A 13 -13.94 5.00 0.52
CA ALA A 13 -15.36 4.73 0.77
C ALA A 13 -15.80 5.14 2.19
N ASP A 14 -14.87 5.33 3.13
CA ASP A 14 -15.10 5.97 4.43
C ASP A 14 -15.67 7.40 4.33
N ARG A 15 -15.49 8.10 3.21
CA ARG A 15 -16.07 9.43 2.96
C ARG A 15 -17.52 9.39 2.47
N LEU A 16 -18.00 8.23 2.02
CA LEU A 16 -19.37 8.11 1.54
C LEU A 16 -20.36 8.36 2.67
N LYS A 17 -21.39 9.15 2.34
CA LYS A 17 -22.58 9.35 3.17
C LYS A 17 -23.56 8.19 2.96
N THR A 18 -24.49 8.01 3.91
CA THR A 18 -25.53 6.97 3.84
C THR A 18 -26.28 6.96 2.50
N ALA A 19 -26.69 8.14 2.01
CA ALA A 19 -27.41 8.23 0.73
C ALA A 19 -26.59 7.65 -0.45
N SER A 20 -25.28 7.89 -0.49
CA SER A 20 -24.41 7.35 -1.52
C SER A 20 -24.24 5.83 -1.41
N LEU A 21 -24.17 5.30 -0.18
CA LEU A 21 -24.14 3.86 0.05
C LEU A 21 -25.44 3.17 -0.42
N GLU A 22 -26.58 3.83 -0.24
CA GLU A 22 -27.86 3.31 -0.75
C GLU A 22 -27.92 3.30 -2.28
N GLN A 23 -27.35 4.32 -2.95
CA GLN A 23 -27.24 4.32 -4.41
C GLN A 23 -26.35 3.17 -4.90
N LEU A 24 -25.21 2.93 -4.25
CA LEU A 24 -24.33 1.81 -4.59
C LEU A 24 -25.00 0.45 -4.36
N ARG A 25 -25.81 0.33 -3.30
CA ARG A 25 -26.63 -0.85 -3.01
C ARG A 25 -27.66 -1.09 -4.11
N ASP A 26 -28.39 -0.05 -4.53
CA ASP A 26 -29.39 -0.16 -5.60
C ASP A 26 -28.76 -0.53 -6.95
N LEU A 27 -27.56 -0.01 -7.25
CA LEU A 27 -26.79 -0.40 -8.42
C LEU A 27 -26.39 -1.87 -8.38
N LEU A 28 -25.88 -2.34 -7.24
CA LEU A 28 -25.50 -3.75 -7.05
C LEU A 28 -26.70 -4.70 -7.22
N ASP A 29 -27.89 -4.30 -6.77
CA ASP A 29 -29.10 -5.13 -6.87
C ASP A 29 -29.67 -5.18 -8.30
N ARG A 30 -29.58 -4.08 -9.05
CA ARG A 30 -30.22 -3.92 -10.38
C ARG A 30 -29.31 -4.25 -11.55
N ARG A 31 -28.01 -4.33 -11.32
CA ARG A 31 -27.00 -4.56 -12.36
C ARG A 31 -26.15 -5.78 -11.98
N GLN A 32 -25.65 -6.50 -12.99
CA GLN A 32 -24.68 -7.57 -12.78
C GLN A 32 -23.28 -6.97 -12.59
N ILE A 33 -23.09 -6.24 -11.48
CA ILE A 33 -21.79 -5.64 -11.12
C ILE A 33 -21.18 -6.28 -9.89
N GLY A 34 -19.84 -6.33 -9.85
CA GLY A 34 -19.09 -6.46 -8.60
C GLY A 34 -18.86 -5.09 -7.98
N LEU A 35 -18.90 -5.01 -6.66
CA LEU A 35 -18.60 -3.78 -5.91
C LEU A 35 -17.49 -4.04 -4.89
N VAL A 36 -16.42 -3.26 -4.96
CA VAL A 36 -15.32 -3.25 -3.98
C VAL A 36 -15.25 -1.88 -3.33
N LEU A 37 -15.39 -1.85 -2.01
CA LEU A 37 -15.23 -0.64 -1.20
C LEU A 37 -13.89 -0.69 -0.48
N ILE A 38 -13.03 0.27 -0.76
CA ILE A 38 -11.72 0.44 -0.12
C ILE A 38 -11.83 1.67 0.79
N GLY A 39 -11.27 1.58 1.99
CA GLY A 39 -11.25 2.73 2.89
C GLY A 39 -10.52 2.43 4.19
N MET A 40 -10.53 3.43 5.06
CA MET A 40 -9.78 3.41 6.31
C MET A 40 -10.37 2.44 7.35
N PRO A 41 -9.57 2.02 8.36
CA PRO A 41 -10.05 1.21 9.47
C PRO A 41 -11.33 1.79 10.10
N GLY A 42 -12.34 0.94 10.30
CA GLY A 42 -13.66 1.34 10.78
C GLY A 42 -14.74 1.40 9.72
N LEU A 43 -14.39 1.40 8.42
CA LEU A 43 -15.36 1.29 7.33
C LEU A 43 -16.25 0.06 7.49
N GLN A 44 -15.68 -1.11 7.77
CA GLN A 44 -16.45 -2.35 8.01
C GLN A 44 -17.46 -2.21 9.15
N LYS A 45 -17.04 -1.65 10.31
CA LYS A 45 -17.93 -1.45 11.46
C LYS A 45 -19.07 -0.49 11.13
N ARG A 46 -18.80 0.53 10.31
CA ARG A 46 -19.81 1.46 9.81
C ARG A 46 -20.77 0.75 8.85
N LEU A 47 -20.25 -0.06 7.92
CA LEU A 47 -21.05 -0.90 7.00
C LEU A 47 -21.95 -1.89 7.73
N ALA A 48 -21.48 -2.49 8.82
CA ALA A 48 -22.26 -3.41 9.66
C ALA A 48 -23.51 -2.77 10.29
N ARG A 49 -23.54 -1.43 10.41
CA ARG A 49 -24.72 -0.69 10.90
C ARG A 49 -25.76 -0.43 9.81
N TYR A 50 -25.40 -0.60 8.54
CA TYR A 50 -26.31 -0.47 7.41
C TYR A 50 -26.90 -1.83 7.05
N ALA A 51 -27.99 -2.19 7.72
CA ALA A 51 -28.65 -3.49 7.59
C ALA A 51 -29.07 -3.85 6.15
N GLN A 52 -29.27 -2.86 5.28
CA GLN A 52 -29.62 -3.10 3.89
C GLN A 52 -28.40 -3.47 3.01
N LEU A 53 -27.22 -2.95 3.31
CA LEU A 53 -26.01 -3.18 2.51
C LEU A 53 -25.14 -4.32 3.06
N TYR A 54 -25.08 -4.48 4.40
CA TYR A 54 -24.21 -5.47 5.03
C TYR A 54 -24.44 -6.93 4.57
N PRO A 55 -25.68 -7.41 4.34
CA PRO A 55 -25.92 -8.77 3.85
C PRO A 55 -25.33 -9.06 2.46
N ARG A 56 -24.98 -8.02 1.70
CA ARG A 56 -24.38 -8.13 0.36
C ARG A 56 -22.86 -8.15 0.39
N VAL A 57 -22.24 -7.97 1.56
CA VAL A 57 -20.79 -8.03 1.72
C VAL A 57 -20.35 -9.49 1.71
N GLY A 58 -19.84 -9.95 0.56
CA GLY A 58 -19.38 -11.34 0.40
C GLY A 58 -18.02 -11.63 1.04
N PHE A 59 -17.15 -10.62 1.15
CA PHE A 59 -15.84 -10.75 1.77
C PHE A 59 -15.39 -9.42 2.38
N VAL A 60 -14.57 -9.51 3.42
CA VAL A 60 -13.90 -8.36 4.05
C VAL A 60 -12.44 -8.75 4.21
N HIS A 61 -11.55 -7.88 3.74
CA HIS A 61 -10.12 -8.04 3.96
C HIS A 61 -9.58 -6.81 4.69
N HIS A 62 -8.84 -7.03 5.77
CA HIS A 62 -8.15 -5.98 6.50
C HIS A 62 -6.66 -6.09 6.24
N PHE A 63 -6.13 -5.15 5.45
CA PHE A 63 -4.69 -5.06 5.22
C PHE A 63 -3.97 -4.72 6.53
N GLN A 64 -2.91 -5.47 6.82
CA GLN A 64 -2.00 -5.20 7.93
C GLN A 64 -0.73 -4.54 7.38
N PRO A 65 0.07 -3.88 8.23
CA PRO A 65 1.44 -3.54 7.85
C PRO A 65 2.18 -4.79 7.37
N LEU A 66 3.02 -4.62 6.36
CA LEU A 66 3.86 -5.69 5.83
C LEU A 66 4.77 -6.23 6.92
N SER A 67 4.94 -7.55 6.97
CA SER A 67 5.78 -8.18 7.99
C SER A 67 6.52 -9.42 7.46
N GLY A 68 7.61 -9.77 8.14
CA GLY A 68 8.40 -10.97 7.85
C GLY A 68 8.75 -11.11 6.37
N ARG A 69 8.43 -12.27 5.79
CA ARG A 69 8.72 -12.59 4.38
C ARG A 69 7.97 -11.71 3.39
N GLU A 70 6.77 -11.25 3.73
CA GLU A 70 5.98 -10.37 2.85
C GLU A 70 6.70 -9.04 2.68
N PHE A 71 7.16 -8.45 3.78
CA PHE A 71 7.95 -7.22 3.76
C PHE A 71 9.21 -7.38 2.90
N GLN A 72 10.00 -8.42 3.17
CA GLN A 72 11.21 -8.69 2.41
C GLN A 72 10.94 -8.83 0.91
N HIS A 73 9.93 -9.63 0.53
CA HIS A 73 9.59 -9.85 -0.87
C HIS A 73 9.16 -8.56 -1.59
N VAL A 74 8.39 -7.71 -0.90
CA VAL A 74 7.97 -6.44 -1.46
C VAL A 74 9.16 -5.50 -1.62
N VAL A 75 10.06 -5.41 -0.64
CA VAL A 75 11.28 -4.60 -0.74
C VAL A 75 12.14 -5.08 -1.90
N GLU A 76 12.42 -6.37 -2.01
CA GLU A 76 13.20 -6.96 -3.11
C GLU A 76 12.60 -6.62 -4.49
N ARG A 77 11.27 -6.74 -4.63
CA ARG A 77 10.60 -6.40 -5.89
C ARG A 77 10.73 -4.90 -6.22
N GLN A 78 10.54 -4.03 -5.23
CA GLN A 78 10.70 -2.58 -5.43
C GLN A 78 12.16 -2.21 -5.70
N TRP A 79 13.11 -2.93 -5.09
CA TRP A 79 14.54 -2.75 -5.26
C TRP A 79 14.96 -2.87 -6.73
N VAL A 80 14.53 -3.96 -7.37
CA VAL A 80 14.77 -4.23 -8.79
C VAL A 80 14.05 -3.20 -9.67
N GLN A 81 12.81 -2.83 -9.34
CA GLN A 81 12.06 -1.82 -10.09
C GLN A 81 12.75 -0.45 -10.12
N LEU A 82 13.39 -0.08 -9.01
CA LEU A 82 14.15 1.16 -8.86
C LEU A 82 15.63 1.01 -9.28
N ARG A 83 16.04 -0.17 -9.74
CA ARG A 83 17.43 -0.50 -10.14
C ARG A 83 18.46 -0.22 -9.04
N LEU A 84 18.08 -0.41 -7.78
CA LEU A 84 18.97 -0.26 -6.63
C LEU A 84 20.02 -1.39 -6.52
N ASP A 85 19.84 -2.44 -7.32
CA ASP A 85 20.75 -3.56 -7.57
C ASP A 85 21.75 -3.30 -8.70
N ALA A 86 21.70 -2.14 -9.38
CA ALA A 86 22.50 -1.91 -10.60
C ALA A 86 24.02 -2.08 -10.42
N ALA A 87 24.55 -1.91 -9.20
CA ALA A 87 25.97 -2.04 -8.91
C ALA A 87 26.38 -3.42 -8.37
N THR A 88 25.44 -4.28 -7.97
CA THR A 88 25.75 -5.57 -7.35
C THR A 88 24.64 -6.58 -7.57
N ASP A 89 25.02 -7.79 -8.00
CA ASP A 89 24.10 -8.94 -8.13
C ASP A 89 23.94 -9.68 -6.78
N GLN A 90 24.39 -9.06 -5.69
CA GLN A 90 24.27 -9.62 -4.35
C GLN A 90 22.90 -9.34 -3.74
N PRO A 91 22.40 -10.26 -2.87
CA PRO A 91 21.20 -9.99 -2.08
C PRO A 91 21.33 -8.73 -1.23
N ILE A 92 20.19 -8.11 -0.93
CA ILE A 92 20.12 -6.94 -0.05
C ILE A 92 20.70 -7.30 1.33
N ASP A 93 21.60 -6.46 1.84
CA ASP A 93 22.16 -6.63 3.18
C ASP A 93 21.05 -6.65 4.24
N ALA A 94 21.11 -7.64 5.14
CA ALA A 94 20.16 -7.77 6.24
C ALA A 94 20.10 -6.52 7.13
N ALA A 95 21.22 -5.82 7.35
CA ALA A 95 21.26 -4.57 8.12
C ALA A 95 20.45 -3.46 7.42
N VAL A 96 20.56 -3.34 6.10
CA VAL A 96 19.79 -2.39 5.29
C VAL A 96 18.31 -2.74 5.31
N LEU A 97 17.97 -4.01 5.10
CA LEU A 97 16.58 -4.48 5.14
C LEU A 97 15.94 -4.21 6.51
N ASN A 98 16.67 -4.48 7.60
CA ASN A 98 16.23 -4.21 8.97
C ASN A 98 16.05 -2.71 9.25
N ALA A 99 16.93 -1.85 8.70
CA ALA A 99 16.78 -0.41 8.82
C ALA A 99 15.49 0.09 8.14
N ILE A 100 15.24 -0.35 6.91
CA ILE A 100 14.01 -0.01 6.18
C ILE A 100 12.77 -0.54 6.92
N ALA A 101 12.82 -1.76 7.46
CA ALA A 101 11.73 -2.34 8.23
C ALA A 101 11.41 -1.51 9.48
N ARG A 102 12.44 -1.15 10.24
CA ARG A 102 12.32 -0.33 11.45
C ARG A 102 11.75 1.05 11.15
N ASP A 103 12.26 1.73 10.12
CA ASP A 103 11.91 3.11 9.83
C ASP A 103 10.51 3.24 9.20
N THR A 104 10.02 2.18 8.58
CA THR A 104 8.71 2.16 7.92
C THR A 104 7.62 1.50 8.77
N GLY A 105 8.01 0.65 9.73
CA GLY A 105 7.08 -0.16 10.52
C GLY A 105 6.18 -1.07 9.68
N GLY A 106 6.63 -1.45 8.47
CA GLY A 106 5.82 -2.21 7.51
C GLY A 106 4.75 -1.39 6.77
N ASN A 107 4.71 -0.06 6.96
CA ASN A 107 3.81 0.79 6.20
C ASN A 107 4.25 0.84 4.73
N PHE A 108 3.49 0.18 3.86
CA PHE A 108 3.80 0.06 2.43
C PHE A 108 4.05 1.40 1.74
N ARG A 109 3.20 2.41 1.99
CA ARG A 109 3.34 3.73 1.37
C ARG A 109 4.59 4.45 1.84
N LEU A 110 4.90 4.37 3.13
CA LEU A 110 6.13 4.97 3.68
C LEU A 110 7.37 4.25 3.17
N MET A 111 7.34 2.92 3.08
CA MET A 111 8.41 2.11 2.51
C MET A 111 8.68 2.47 1.05
N GLN A 112 7.66 2.58 0.20
CA GLN A 112 7.85 3.02 -1.19
C GLN A 112 8.47 4.42 -1.27
N ARG A 113 8.01 5.36 -0.43
CA ARG A 113 8.57 6.71 -0.38
C ARG A 113 10.03 6.70 0.06
N LEU A 114 10.38 5.88 1.06
CA LEU A 114 11.76 5.75 1.55
C LEU A 114 12.68 5.18 0.47
N LEU A 115 12.26 4.11 -0.22
CA LEU A 115 13.02 3.53 -1.33
C LEU A 115 13.26 4.53 -2.48
N ALA A 116 12.24 5.33 -2.83
CA ALA A 116 12.40 6.40 -3.81
C ALA A 116 13.37 7.51 -3.33
N GLN A 117 13.40 7.82 -2.04
CA GLN A 117 14.40 8.75 -1.49
C GLN A 117 15.81 8.15 -1.44
N ILE A 118 15.94 6.85 -1.18
CA ILE A 118 17.23 6.15 -1.26
C ILE A 118 17.80 6.29 -2.68
N GLU A 119 17.01 5.99 -3.71
CA GLU A 119 17.41 6.16 -5.12
C GLU A 119 17.87 7.59 -5.42
N ARG A 120 17.12 8.58 -4.93
CA ARG A 120 17.49 10.00 -5.06
C ARG A 120 18.80 10.34 -4.33
N VAL A 121 19.02 9.86 -3.11
CA VAL A 121 20.26 10.10 -2.34
C VAL A 121 21.45 9.49 -3.06
N LEU A 122 21.33 8.27 -3.60
CA LEU A 122 22.38 7.64 -4.39
C LEU A 122 22.73 8.48 -5.62
N SER A 123 21.71 8.90 -6.39
CA SER A 123 21.90 9.69 -7.61
C SER A 123 22.58 11.02 -7.35
N ILE A 124 22.14 11.77 -6.32
CA ILE A 124 22.70 13.09 -5.99
C ILE A 124 24.16 12.98 -5.54
N ASN A 125 24.45 11.97 -4.71
CA ASN A 125 25.78 11.80 -4.12
C ASN A 125 26.72 10.91 -4.96
N GLN A 126 26.27 10.43 -6.12
CA GLN A 126 27.01 9.55 -7.02
C GLN A 126 27.49 8.26 -6.31
N LEU A 127 26.66 7.74 -5.40
CA LEU A 127 26.93 6.50 -4.69
C LEU A 127 26.38 5.33 -5.49
N SER A 128 27.10 4.21 -5.50
CA SER A 128 26.73 3.00 -6.25
C SER A 128 26.02 1.95 -5.40
N ALA A 129 26.07 2.05 -4.06
CA ALA A 129 25.55 1.01 -3.17
C ALA A 129 24.65 1.61 -2.09
N VAL A 130 23.57 0.91 -1.76
CA VAL A 130 22.74 1.26 -0.61
C VAL A 130 23.37 0.70 0.65
N THR A 131 23.70 1.60 1.58
CA THR A 131 24.16 1.27 2.93
C THR A 131 23.17 1.77 3.97
N THR A 132 23.36 1.40 5.23
CA THR A 132 22.54 1.91 6.35
C THR A 132 22.57 3.43 6.46
N GLU A 133 23.71 4.05 6.16
CA GLU A 133 23.88 5.52 6.18
C GLU A 133 23.06 6.19 5.08
N VAL A 134 22.95 5.56 3.90
CA VAL A 134 22.09 6.04 2.80
C VAL A 134 20.61 5.95 3.20
N VAL A 135 20.21 4.86 3.88
CA VAL A 135 18.84 4.72 4.40
C VAL A 135 18.54 5.83 5.42
N ASP A 136 19.46 6.09 6.35
CA ASP A 136 19.30 7.15 7.35
C ASP A 136 19.20 8.54 6.71
N ALA A 137 20.07 8.86 5.75
CA ALA A 137 20.01 10.12 5.02
C ALA A 137 18.68 10.30 4.26
N ALA A 138 18.18 9.22 3.63
CA ALA A 138 16.88 9.22 2.96
C ALA A 138 15.72 9.41 3.95
N ARG A 139 15.78 8.80 5.13
CA ARG A 139 14.79 8.97 6.21
C ARG A 139 14.73 10.41 6.70
N GLU A 140 15.89 11.04 6.92
CA GLU A 140 15.97 12.45 7.33
C GLU A 140 15.37 13.37 6.26
N SER A 141 15.66 13.12 4.99
CA SER A 141 15.07 13.89 3.87
C SER A 141 13.54 13.78 3.82
N LEU A 142 12.97 12.59 4.08
CA LEU A 142 11.52 12.41 4.16
C LEU A 142 10.88 13.22 5.29
N ALA A 143 11.53 13.29 6.45
CA ALA A 143 11.01 14.03 7.61
C ALA A 143 10.97 15.54 7.34
N VAL A 144 11.97 16.07 6.63
CA VAL A 144 11.98 17.47 6.19
C VAL A 144 10.85 17.76 5.20
N ALA A 145 10.54 16.83 4.30
CA ALA A 145 9.48 16.98 3.30
C ALA A 145 8.04 16.78 3.85
N ALA A 146 7.89 16.40 5.12
CA ALA A 146 6.59 16.21 5.78
C ALA A 146 6.17 17.39 6.67
N ASN A 147 7.04 18.37 6.86
CA ASN A 147 6.81 19.64 7.57
C ASN A 147 6.69 20.81 6.59
#